data_AF-A0A851GDX1-F1
#
_entry.id   AF-A0A851GDX1-F1
#
_cell.length_a   1.000
_cell.length_b   1.000
_cell.length_c   1.000
_cell.angle_alpha   90.00
_cell.angle_beta   90.00
_cell.angle_gamma   90.00
#
_symmetry.space_group_name_H-M   'P 1'
#
loop_
_entity.id
_entity.type
_entity.pdbx_description
1 polymer ?
#
loop_
_entity_poly.entity_id
_entity_poly.type
_entity_poly.pdbx_seq_one_letter_code
_entity_poly.pdbx_strand_id
1 'polypeptide(L)'
;MVSKLKQRRVRRLKADVAWWREEAEYGNRRILELAGEINRLKKLVIRVPMPVVVPAQSAAFIGIDLAGGKDQTSVIEIENVEVLKWSR
;
A
#
# COMPACT_ATOMS: atom_id res chain seq x y z
N MET A 1 48.60 -1.49 -32.78
CA MET A 1 48.54 -1.11 -31.35
C MET A 1 47.34 -0.19 -31.11
N VAL A 2 46.48 -0.49 -30.15
CA VAL A 2 45.36 0.40 -29.79
C VAL A 2 45.91 1.63 -29.05
N SER A 3 45.46 2.83 -29.40
CA SER A 3 45.95 4.07 -28.76
C SER A 3 45.68 4.07 -27.25
N LYS A 4 46.63 4.62 -26.46
CA LYS A 4 46.49 4.76 -25.00
C LYS A 4 45.22 5.52 -24.60
N LEU A 5 44.82 6.50 -25.41
CA LEU A 5 43.59 7.28 -25.19
C LEU A 5 42.34 6.39 -25.28
N LYS A 6 42.26 5.50 -26.28
CA LYS A 6 41.14 4.57 -26.43
C LYS A 6 41.07 3.60 -25.25
N GLN A 7 42.20 3.10 -24.78
CA GLN A 7 42.26 2.24 -23.59
C GLN A 7 41.74 2.95 -22.33
N ARG A 8 42.14 4.21 -22.10
CA ARG A 8 41.67 5.00 -20.94
C ARG A 8 40.17 5.27 -21.00
N ARG A 9 39.65 5.62 -22.19
CA ARG A 9 38.21 5.87 -22.39
C ARG A 9 37.39 4.61 -22.11
N VAL A 10 37.84 3.45 -22.59
CA VAL A 10 37.18 2.16 -22.32
C VAL A 10 37.21 1.80 -20.82
N ARG A 11 38.32 2.05 -20.11
CA ARG A 11 38.38 1.78 -18.65
C ARG A 11 37.40 2.65 -17.86
N ARG A 12 37.27 3.93 -18.21
CA ARG A 12 36.27 4.82 -17.58
C ARG A 12 34.86 4.35 -17.84
N LEU A 13 34.54 4.05 -19.09
CA LEU A 13 33.21 3.60 -19.48
C LEU A 13 32.83 2.28 -18.76
N LYS A 14 33.79 1.38 -18.56
CA LYS A 14 33.59 0.17 -17.74
C LYS A 14 33.34 0.50 -16.26
N ALA A 15 34.07 1.46 -15.70
CA ALA A 15 33.88 1.89 -14.32
C ALA A 15 32.50 2.53 -14.12
N ASP A 16 32.08 3.40 -15.06
CA ASP A 16 30.77 4.05 -15.03
C ASP A 16 29.65 2.99 -15.10
N VAL A 17 29.77 2.01 -16.01
CA VAL A 17 28.79 0.91 -16.13
C VAL A 17 28.75 0.03 -14.88
N ALA A 18 29.91 -0.26 -14.28
CA ALA A 18 29.97 -1.02 -13.03
C ALA A 18 29.26 -0.28 -11.90
N TRP A 19 29.51 1.02 -11.76
CA TRP A 19 28.85 1.87 -10.77
C TRP A 19 27.34 1.89 -10.95
N TRP A 20 26.85 2.11 -12.17
CA TRP A 20 25.41 2.10 -12.45
C TRP A 20 24.75 0.75 -12.15
N ARG A 21 25.46 -0.35 -12.39
CA ARG A 21 24.96 -1.69 -12.09
C ARG A 21 24.84 -1.93 -10.58
N GLU A 22 25.86 -1.56 -9.81
CA GLU A 22 25.84 -1.65 -8.35
C GLU A 22 24.69 -0.82 -7.76
N GLU A 23 24.49 0.39 -8.27
CA GLU A 23 23.40 1.29 -7.83
C GLU A 23 22.02 0.69 -8.16
N ALA A 24 21.86 0.11 -9.35
CA ALA A 24 20.62 -0.56 -9.74
C ALA A 24 20.33 -1.80 -8.88
N GLU A 25 21.35 -2.59 -8.56
CA GLU A 25 21.23 -3.76 -7.68
C GLU A 25 20.86 -3.34 -6.24
N TYR A 26 21.47 -2.26 -5.75
CA TYR A 26 21.13 -1.67 -4.45
C TYR A 26 19.66 -1.19 -4.42
N GLY A 27 19.25 -0.42 -5.43
CA GLY A 27 17.88 0.09 -5.54
C GLY A 27 16.84 -1.03 -5.59
N ASN A 28 17.10 -2.08 -6.38
CA ASN A 28 16.22 -3.25 -6.46
C ASN A 28 16.07 -3.94 -5.09
N ARG A 29 17.18 -4.16 -4.39
CA ARG A 29 17.17 -4.74 -3.04
C ARG A 29 16.33 -3.90 -2.09
N ARG A 30 16.51 -2.58 -2.11
CA ARG A 30 15.77 -1.66 -1.24
C ARG A 30 14.26 -1.68 -1.52
N ILE A 31 13.87 -1.73 -2.80
CA ILE A 31 12.46 -1.82 -3.19
C ILE A 31 11.83 -3.12 -2.67
N LEU A 32 12.54 -4.25 -2.80
CA LEU A 32 12.05 -5.54 -2.32
C LEU A 32 11.91 -5.58 -0.80
N GLU A 33 12.84 -4.97 -0.06
CA GLU A 33 12.74 -4.80 1.40
C GLU A 33 11.48 -4.02 1.79
N LEU A 34 11.27 -2.85 1.17
CA LEU A 34 10.12 -1.98 1.44
C LEU A 34 8.80 -2.68 1.08
N ALA A 35 8.76 -3.42 -0.04
CA ALA A 35 7.59 -4.21 -0.41
C ALA A 35 7.28 -5.29 0.66
N GLY A 36 8.31 -5.91 1.22
CA GLY A 36 8.19 -6.83 2.35
C GLY A 36 7.64 -6.17 3.61
N GLU A 37 8.12 -4.97 3.95
CA GLU A 37 7.63 -4.18 5.09
C GLU A 37 6.16 -3.80 4.92
N ILE A 38 5.77 -3.29 3.75
CA ILE A 38 4.38 -2.95 3.44
C ILE A 38 3.48 -4.19 3.59
N ASN A 39 3.92 -5.35 3.11
CA ASN A 39 3.13 -6.58 3.23
C ASN A 39 2.95 -7.01 4.70
N ARG A 40 3.99 -6.86 5.54
CA ARG A 40 3.89 -7.11 6.99
C ARG A 40 2.92 -6.12 7.64
N LEU A 41 3.03 -4.83 7.32
CA LEU A 41 2.15 -3.80 7.85
C LEU A 41 0.69 -4.06 7.45
N LYS A 42 0.42 -4.42 6.18
CA LYS A 42 -0.92 -4.78 5.72
C LYS A 42 -1.52 -5.96 6.51
N LYS A 43 -0.70 -6.95 6.89
CA LYS A 43 -1.14 -8.07 7.74
C LYS A 43 -1.37 -7.66 9.20
N LEU A 44 -0.63 -6.66 9.69
CA LEU A 44 -0.79 -6.08 11.02
C LEU A 44 -1.94 -5.07 11.11
N VAL A 45 -2.55 -4.67 9.99
CA VAL A 45 -3.83 -3.96 10.01
C VAL A 45 -4.89 -4.93 10.53
N ILE A 46 -4.99 -5.00 11.86
CA ILE A 46 -6.08 -5.65 12.55
C ILE A 46 -7.34 -4.87 12.13
N ARG A 47 -8.25 -5.52 11.41
CA ARG A 47 -9.60 -4.99 11.19
C ARG A 47 -10.32 -5.02 12.53
N VAL A 48 -10.12 -3.97 13.33
CA VAL A 48 -10.89 -3.76 14.56
C VAL A 48 -12.29 -3.35 14.13
N PRO A 49 -13.36 -4.11 14.47
CA PRO A 49 -14.71 -3.60 14.34
C PRO A 49 -14.83 -2.40 15.28
N MET A 50 -14.73 -1.20 14.71
CA MET A 50 -14.82 0.02 15.48
C MET A 50 -16.32 0.30 15.70
N PRO A 51 -16.81 0.37 16.94
CA PRO A 51 -18.18 0.80 17.19
C PRO A 51 -18.27 2.29 16.81
N VAL A 52 -19.04 2.58 15.76
CA VAL A 52 -19.29 3.95 15.32
C VAL A 52 -20.60 4.41 15.96
N VAL A 53 -20.57 5.51 16.70
CA VAL A 53 -21.78 6.17 17.18
C VAL A 53 -22.39 6.91 16.01
N VAL A 54 -23.51 6.42 15.50
CA VAL A 54 -24.26 7.05 14.42
C VAL A 54 -25.45 7.80 15.02
N PRO A 55 -25.67 9.09 14.71
CA PRO A 55 -26.88 9.79 15.11
C PRO A 55 -28.12 9.04 14.64
N ALA A 56 -29.15 8.95 15.49
CA ALA A 56 -30.36 8.16 15.19
C ALA A 56 -31.04 8.56 13.86
N GLN A 57 -30.99 9.85 13.51
CA GLN A 57 -31.50 10.38 12.24
C GLN A 57 -30.75 9.82 11.02
N SER A 58 -29.43 9.67 11.12
CA SER A 58 -28.59 9.10 10.06
C SER A 58 -28.78 7.59 9.93
N ALA A 59 -29.02 6.88 11.04
CA ALA A 59 -29.36 5.46 11.01
C ALA A 59 -30.74 5.22 10.37
N ALA A 60 -31.72 6.07 10.67
CA ALA A 60 -33.05 6.02 10.07
C ALA A 60 -33.02 6.32 8.55
N PHE A 61 -32.14 7.22 8.10
CA PHE A 61 -31.94 7.53 6.67
C PHE A 61 -31.52 6.30 5.84
N ILE A 62 -30.81 5.35 6.46
CA ILE A 62 -30.32 4.10 5.82
C ILE A 62 -31.26 2.91 6.17
N GLY A 63 -32.43 3.17 6.76
CA GLY A 63 -33.46 2.15 7.02
C GLY A 63 -33.18 1.23 8.23
N ILE A 64 -32.29 1.64 9.15
CA ILE A 64 -32.05 0.93 10.40
C ILE A 64 -33.07 1.40 11.43
N ASP A 65 -33.99 0.50 11.81
CA ASP A 65 -34.97 0.77 12.87
C ASP A 65 -34.37 0.53 14.25
N LEU A 66 -34.05 1.63 14.95
CA LEU A 66 -33.49 1.62 16.29
C LEU A 66 -34.54 1.37 17.39
N ALA A 67 -35.84 1.43 17.08
CA ALA A 67 -36.93 1.33 18.06
C ALA A 67 -37.29 -0.12 18.42
N GLY A 68 -36.90 -1.10 17.60
CA GLY A 68 -37.31 -2.50 17.75
C GLY A 68 -36.52 -3.34 18.74
N GLY A 69 -35.46 -2.80 19.38
CA GLY A 69 -34.64 -3.53 20.37
C GLY A 69 -33.95 -4.79 19.83
N LYS A 70 -33.82 -4.94 18.51
CA LYS A 70 -33.09 -6.04 17.86
C LYS A 70 -31.76 -5.52 17.33
N ASP A 71 -30.68 -6.22 17.64
CA ASP A 71 -29.37 -5.95 17.06
C ASP A 71 -29.44 -6.11 15.53
N GLN A 72 -29.29 -5.01 14.80
CA GLN A 72 -29.18 -5.03 13.34
C GLN A 72 -27.69 -4.97 12.98
N THR A 73 -27.18 -6.04 12.37
CA THR A 73 -25.81 -6.07 11.85
C THR A 73 -25.85 -5.70 10.38
N SER A 74 -25.35 -4.52 10.03
CA SER A 74 -25.13 -4.11 8.63
C SER A 74 -23.65 -4.15 8.30
N VAL A 75 -23.30 -4.72 7.15
CA VAL A 75 -21.92 -4.72 6.65
C VAL A 75 -21.73 -3.49 5.76
N ILE A 76 -20.79 -2.62 6.13
CA ILE A 76 -20.38 -1.48 5.33
C ILE A 76 -18.96 -1.75 4.85
N GLU A 77 -18.79 -1.92 3.55
CA GLU A 77 -17.47 -2.03 2.93
C GLU A 77 -16.97 -0.64 2.55
N ILE A 78 -15.93 -0.18 3.25
CA ILE A 78 -15.26 1.10 3.00
C ILE A 78 -13.88 0.82 2.41
N GLU A 79 -13.62 1.35 1.22
CA GLU A 79 -12.29 1.32 0.60
C GLU A 79 -11.92 2.75 0.17
N ASN A 80 -10.72 3.22 0.50
CA ASN A 80 -10.25 4.58 0.18
C ASN A 80 -11.21 5.72 0.63
N VAL A 81 -11.88 5.56 1.77
CA VAL A 81 -12.85 6.54 2.33
C VAL A 81 -14.18 6.61 1.56
N GLU A 82 -14.39 5.75 0.57
CA GLU A 82 -15.66 5.63 -0.17
C GLU A 82 -16.43 4.38 0.25
N VAL A 83 -17.75 4.50 0.35
CA VAL A 83 -18.65 3.37 0.63
C VAL A 83 -18.93 2.65 -0.68
N LEU A 84 -18.46 1.42 -0.81
CA LEU A 84 -18.57 0.65 -2.06
C LEU A 84 -19.84 -0.19 -2.12
N LYS A 85 -20.30 -0.73 -0.98
CA LYS A 85 -21.44 -1.64 -0.94
C LYS A 85 -22.16 -1.58 0.40
N TRP A 86 -23.49 -1.62 0.32
CA TRP A 86 -24.38 -1.75 1.45
C TRP A 86 -25.30 -2.97 1.23
N SER A 87 -25.34 -3.89 2.20
CA SER A 87 -26.29 -5.00 2.23
C SER A 87 -26.85 -5.21 3.63
N ARG A 88 -28.14 -5.52 3.71
CA ARG A 88 -28.91 -5.77 4.94
C ARG A 88 -28.86 -7.24 5.35
#